data_AF-A0A0F9AWN3-F1
#
_entry.id   AF-A0A0F9AWN3-F1
#
_cell.length_a   1.000
_cell.length_b   1.000
_cell.length_c   1.000
_cell.angle_alpha   90.00
_cell.angle_beta   90.00
_cell.angle_gamma   90.00
#
_symmetry.space_group_name_H-M   'P 1'
#
loop_
_entity.id
_entity.type
_entity.pdbx_description
1 polymer ?
#
loop_
_entity_poly.entity_id
_entity_poly.type
_entity_poly.pdbx_seq_one_letter_code
_entity_poly.pdbx_strand_id
1 'polypeptide(L)'
;MKKSEKEKQEKQENEAYVERYKQMVERLTILSRFNVRQFLGTRPEGDPRVDYLAGLEGFKNLVNAQLSGIIRVLTMMLGDKKQEFLKIMEEELANQIKVMEEEVGLTGWTV
;
A
#
# COMPACT_ATOMS: atom_id res chain seq x y z
N MET A 1 29.12 -25.01 -5.79
CA MET A 1 29.04 -24.38 -4.44
C MET A 1 28.48 -25.38 -3.46
N LYS A 2 29.02 -25.44 -2.24
CA LYS A 2 28.47 -26.31 -1.20
C LYS A 2 27.14 -25.74 -0.74
N LYS A 3 26.14 -26.59 -0.47
CA LYS A 3 24.78 -26.19 -0.09
C LYS A 3 24.75 -25.14 1.04
N SER A 4 25.68 -25.22 1.99
CA SER A 4 25.85 -24.28 3.10
C SER A 4 26.37 -22.88 2.73
N GLU A 5 27.10 -22.74 1.63
CA GLU A 5 27.57 -21.44 1.13
C GLU A 5 26.44 -20.69 0.43
N LYS A 6 25.59 -21.41 -0.30
CA LYS A 6 24.40 -20.87 -0.96
C LYS A 6 23.36 -20.38 0.05
N GLU A 7 23.08 -21.16 1.10
CA GLU A 7 22.14 -20.78 2.17
C GLU A 7 22.62 -19.54 2.96
N LYS A 8 23.93 -19.41 3.20
CA LYS A 8 24.49 -18.21 3.86
C LYS A 8 24.38 -16.97 2.99
N GLN A 9 24.59 -17.11 1.69
CA GLN A 9 24.51 -16.01 0.74
C GLN A 9 23.05 -15.54 0.56
N GLU A 10 22.10 -16.46 0.40
CA GLU A 10 20.65 -16.15 0.33
C GLU A 10 20.17 -15.44 1.60
N LYS A 11 20.67 -15.84 2.78
CA LYS A 11 20.35 -15.17 4.04
C LYS A 11 20.87 -13.74 4.09
N GLN A 12 22.12 -13.51 3.68
CA GLN A 12 22.70 -12.16 3.63
C GLN A 12 21.99 -11.26 2.61
N GLU A 13 21.60 -11.79 1.46
CA GLU A 13 20.83 -11.07 0.44
C GLU A 13 19.44 -10.69 0.95
N ASN A 14 18.77 -11.60 1.66
CA ASN A 14 17.47 -11.33 2.29
C ASN A 14 17.58 -10.27 3.40
N GLU A 15 18.59 -10.34 4.26
CA GLU A 15 18.83 -9.35 5.32
C GLU A 15 19.08 -7.96 4.71
N ALA A 16 19.93 -7.87 3.67
CA ALA A 16 20.20 -6.62 2.97
C ALA A 16 18.94 -6.06 2.28
N TYR A 17 18.10 -6.93 1.70
CA TYR A 17 16.82 -6.54 1.13
C TYR A 17 15.89 -5.95 2.20
N VAL A 18 15.72 -6.63 3.33
CA VAL A 18 14.85 -6.17 4.43
C VAL A 18 15.31 -4.83 4.96
N GLU A 19 16.62 -4.63 5.11
CA GLU A 19 17.15 -3.36 5.61
C GLU A 19 16.90 -2.20 4.64
N ARG A 20 17.15 -2.41 3.35
CA ARG A 20 16.80 -1.40 2.32
C ARG A 20 15.31 -1.11 2.31
N TYR A 21 14.47 -2.13 2.47
CA TYR A 21 13.03 -1.96 2.52
C TYR A 21 12.61 -1.10 3.71
N LYS A 22 13.16 -1.32 4.91
CA LYS A 22 12.91 -0.48 6.09
C LYS A 22 13.29 0.98 5.84
N GLN A 23 14.45 1.23 5.25
CA GLN A 23 14.90 2.59 4.91
C GLN A 23 13.95 3.29 3.92
N MET A 24 13.42 2.55 2.93
CA MET A 24 12.43 3.10 2.01
C MET A 24 11.09 3.42 2.71
N VAL A 25 10.64 2.57 3.63
CA VAL A 25 9.42 2.79 4.44
C VAL A 25 9.59 4.00 5.36
N GLU A 26 10.75 4.14 6.00
CA GLU A 26 11.07 5.29 6.84
C GLU A 26 11.04 6.59 6.01
N ARG A 27 11.70 6.59 4.85
CA ARG A 27 11.68 7.74 3.94
C ARG A 27 10.27 8.08 3.47
N LEU A 28 9.44 7.08 3.16
CA LEU A 28 8.04 7.28 2.79
C LEU A 28 7.24 7.94 3.92
N THR A 29 7.48 7.52 5.16
CA THR A 29 6.83 8.07 6.35
C THR A 29 7.18 9.55 6.55
N ILE A 30 8.47 9.90 6.41
CA ILE A 30 8.94 11.28 6.51
C ILE A 30 8.28 12.16 5.44
N LEU A 31 8.26 11.69 4.19
CA LEU A 31 7.64 12.43 3.08
C LEU A 31 6.12 12.58 3.25
N SER A 32 5.44 11.55 3.77
CA SER A 32 4.00 11.59 4.04
C SER A 32 3.68 12.64 5.12
N ARG A 33 4.47 12.71 6.20
CA ARG A 33 4.34 13.75 7.21
C ARG A 33 4.63 15.15 6.65
N PHE A 34 5.66 15.28 5.82
CA PHE A 34 5.97 16.56 5.18
C PHE A 34 4.81 17.02 4.27
N ASN A 35 4.26 16.14 3.45
CA ASN A 35 3.15 16.44 2.55
C ASN A 35 1.91 16.91 3.32
N VAL A 36 1.53 16.18 4.38
CA VAL A 36 0.39 16.55 5.24
C VAL A 36 0.62 17.87 5.96
N ARG A 37 1.85 18.16 6.41
CA ARG A 37 2.18 19.47 7.00
C ARG A 37 2.05 20.61 5.98
N GLN A 38 2.51 20.41 4.75
CA GLN A 38 2.33 21.40 3.68
C GLN A 38 0.85 21.65 3.39
N PHE A 39 0.03 20.59 3.36
CA PHE A 39 -1.42 20.69 3.12
C PHE A 39 -2.16 21.41 4.27
N LEU A 40 -1.84 21.09 5.53
CA LEU A 40 -2.52 21.64 6.70
C LEU A 40 -1.97 23.02 7.15
N GLY A 41 -0.86 23.47 6.58
CA GLY A 41 -0.28 24.79 6.80
C GLY A 41 0.30 24.99 8.21
N THR A 42 -0.06 26.10 8.86
CA THR A 42 0.56 26.59 10.12
C THR A 42 0.06 25.89 11.39
N ARG A 43 -0.39 24.63 11.28
CA ARG A 43 -0.75 23.84 12.47
C ARG A 43 0.45 23.72 13.42
N PRO A 44 0.24 23.79 14.74
CA PRO A 44 1.32 23.69 15.70
C PRO A 44 2.03 22.34 15.59
N GLU A 45 3.31 22.33 15.96
CA GLU A 45 4.06 21.09 16.09
C GLU A 45 3.44 20.20 17.17
N GLY A 46 3.27 18.91 16.87
CA GLY A 46 2.59 17.96 17.74
C GLY A 46 1.05 17.98 17.65
N ASP A 47 0.45 18.66 16.65
CA ASP A 47 -0.99 18.55 16.40
C ASP A 47 -1.37 17.10 16.05
N PRO A 48 -2.22 16.43 16.85
CA PRO A 48 -2.54 15.01 16.66
C PRO A 48 -3.24 14.73 15.33
N ARG A 49 -3.89 15.73 14.72
CA ARG A 49 -4.52 15.56 13.39
C ARG A 49 -3.47 15.48 12.29
N VAL A 50 -2.38 16.23 12.42
CA VAL A 50 -1.25 16.16 11.48
C VAL A 50 -0.65 14.77 11.55
N ASP A 51 -0.45 14.24 12.76
CA ASP A 51 0.14 12.91 12.95
C ASP A 51 -0.79 11.79 12.47
N TYR A 52 -2.08 11.87 12.77
CA TYR A 52 -3.06 10.92 12.28
C TYR A 52 -3.13 10.90 10.75
N LEU A 53 -3.26 12.08 10.11
CA LEU A 53 -3.32 12.19 8.65
C LEU A 53 -2.01 11.79 7.98
N ALA A 54 -0.86 12.11 8.58
CA ALA A 54 0.44 11.64 8.11
C ALA A 54 0.56 10.12 8.17
N GLY A 55 0.03 9.50 9.24
CA GLY A 55 -0.06 8.05 9.39
C GLY A 55 -0.93 7.41 8.31
N LEU A 56 -2.13 7.97 8.06
CA LEU A 56 -3.02 7.51 6.99
C LEU A 56 -2.38 7.66 5.61
N GLU A 57 -1.74 8.79 5.33
CA GLU A 57 -1.07 9.04 4.06
C GLU A 57 0.09 8.04 3.84
N GLY A 58 0.90 7.81 4.88
CA GLY A 58 1.98 6.82 4.84
C GLY A 58 1.47 5.40 4.61
N PHE A 59 0.42 5.01 5.33
CA PHE A 59 -0.23 3.70 5.17
C PHE A 59 -0.80 3.52 3.76
N LYS A 60 -1.56 4.49 3.27
CA LYS A 60 -2.12 4.50 1.91
C LYS A 60 -1.03 4.29 0.86
N ASN A 61 0.07 5.05 0.96
CA ASN A 61 1.17 4.96 0.00
C ASN A 61 1.91 3.61 0.07
N LEU A 62 2.08 3.04 1.27
CA LEU A 62 2.67 1.71 1.45
C LEU A 62 1.79 0.60 0.85
N VAL A 63 0.49 0.62 1.14
CA VAL A 63 -0.48 -0.33 0.59
C VAL A 63 -0.53 -0.23 -0.93
N ASN A 64 -0.55 0.98 -1.49
CA ASN A 64 -0.53 1.19 -2.94
C ASN A 64 0.71 0.55 -3.59
N ALA A 65 1.88 0.69 -2.98
CA ALA A 65 3.12 0.09 -3.48
C ALA A 65 3.05 -1.45 -3.45
N GLN A 66 2.56 -2.02 -2.34
CA GLN A 66 2.40 -3.47 -2.18
C GLN A 66 1.38 -4.05 -3.17
N LEU A 67 0.19 -3.44 -3.27
CA LEU A 67 -0.85 -3.84 -4.22
C LEU A 67 -0.36 -3.75 -5.66
N SER A 68 0.33 -2.67 -6.03
CA SER A 68 0.91 -2.52 -7.37
C SER A 68 1.91 -3.64 -7.68
N GLY A 69 2.75 -4.01 -6.70
CA GLY A 69 3.68 -5.13 -6.82
C GLY A 69 2.96 -6.47 -7.03
N ILE A 70 1.95 -6.75 -6.20
CA ILE A 70 1.14 -7.97 -6.29
C ILE A 70 0.42 -8.05 -7.64
N ILE A 71 -0.26 -6.99 -8.06
CA ILE A 71 -0.97 -6.92 -9.35
C ILE A 71 0.00 -7.16 -10.49
N ARG A 72 1.21 -6.58 -10.45
CA ARG A 72 2.22 -6.79 -11.48
C ARG A 72 2.64 -8.25 -11.56
N VAL A 73 2.95 -8.88 -10.42
CA VAL A 73 3.34 -10.31 -10.37
C VAL A 73 2.20 -11.19 -10.88
N LEU A 74 0.97 -10.97 -10.39
CA LEU A 74 -0.20 -11.73 -10.83
C LEU A 74 -0.45 -11.56 -12.33
N THR A 75 -0.39 -10.34 -12.85
CA THR A 75 -0.59 -10.07 -14.29
C THR A 75 0.47 -10.78 -15.14
N MET A 76 1.73 -10.82 -14.69
CA MET A 76 2.80 -11.56 -15.36
C MET A 76 2.54 -13.08 -15.36
N MET A 77 1.96 -13.62 -14.30
CA MET A 77 1.65 -15.05 -14.17
C MET A 77 0.39 -15.47 -14.93
N LEU A 78 -0.61 -14.58 -15.03
CA LEU A 78 -1.93 -14.90 -15.57
C LEU A 78 -1.99 -14.93 -17.10
N GLY A 79 -1.07 -14.26 -17.80
CA GLY A 79 -1.03 -14.21 -19.26
C GLY A 79 -2.40 -13.85 -19.86
N ASP A 80 -3.00 -14.78 -20.62
CA ASP A 80 -4.29 -14.62 -21.29
C ASP A 80 -5.49 -14.50 -20.34
N LYS A 81 -5.36 -14.91 -19.06
CA LYS A 81 -6.43 -14.82 -18.05
C LYS A 81 -6.59 -13.43 -17.42
N LYS A 82 -5.86 -12.42 -17.92
CA LYS A 82 -5.91 -11.05 -17.39
C LYS A 82 -7.34 -10.49 -17.30
N GLN A 83 -8.19 -10.79 -18.29
CA GLN A 83 -9.57 -10.28 -18.31
C GLN A 83 -10.44 -10.85 -17.19
N GLU A 84 -10.27 -12.13 -16.86
CA GLU A 84 -10.97 -12.78 -15.75
C GLU A 84 -10.55 -12.16 -14.41
N PHE A 85 -9.26 -11.89 -14.23
CA PHE A 85 -8.75 -11.18 -13.06
C PHE A 85 -9.33 -9.77 -12.91
N LEU A 86 -9.39 -8.99 -14.00
CA LEU A 86 -9.97 -7.66 -13.96
C LEU A 86 -11.45 -7.69 -13.57
N LYS A 87 -12.21 -8.68 -14.07
CA LYS A 87 -13.62 -8.87 -13.72
C LYS A 87 -13.80 -9.18 -12.22
N ILE A 88 -12.98 -10.08 -11.67
CA ILE A 88 -13.02 -10.38 -10.22
C ILE A 88 -12.70 -9.13 -9.40
N MET A 89 -11.70 -8.34 -9.80
CA MET A 89 -11.35 -7.09 -9.11
C MET A 89 -12.50 -6.06 -9.13
N GLU A 90 -13.22 -5.97 -10.25
CA GLU A 90 -14.42 -5.13 -10.37
C GLU A 90 -15.55 -5.60 -9.44
N GLU A 91 -15.82 -6.91 -9.42
CA GLU A 91 -16.84 -7.52 -8.55
C GLU A 91 -16.54 -7.27 -7.07
N GLU A 92 -15.29 -7.47 -6.63
CA GLU A 92 -14.88 -7.22 -5.24
C GLU A 92 -14.97 -5.73 -4.87
N LEU A 93 -14.60 -4.82 -5.77
CA LEU A 93 -14.74 -3.38 -5.54
C LEU A 93 -16.21 -2.98 -5.42
N ALA A 94 -17.09 -3.50 -6.28
CA ALA A 94 -18.52 -3.26 -6.21
C ALA A 94 -19.12 -3.76 -4.88
N ASN A 95 -18.68 -4.91 -4.39
CA ASN A 95 -19.08 -5.44 -3.08
C ASN A 95 -18.64 -4.51 -1.94
N GLN A 96 -17.41 -4.01 -1.95
CA GLN A 96 -16.92 -3.07 -0.93
C GLN A 96 -17.69 -1.74 -0.95
N ILE A 97 -17.98 -1.21 -2.15
CA ILE A 97 -18.81 0.00 -2.29
C ILE A 97 -20.18 -0.23 -1.66
N LYS A 98 -20.84 -1.35 -1.98
CA LYS A 98 -22.15 -1.69 -1.44
C LYS A 98 -22.14 -1.77 0.09
N VAL A 99 -21.15 -2.45 0.69
CA VAL A 99 -21.01 -2.53 2.15
C VAL A 99 -20.87 -1.14 2.76
N MET A 100 -20.03 -0.28 2.17
CA MET A 100 -19.85 1.10 2.64
C MET A 100 -21.13 1.93 2.52
N GLU A 101 -21.86 1.80 1.41
CA GLU A 101 -23.16 2.47 1.21
C GLU A 101 -24.18 2.04 2.28
N GLU A 102 -24.24 0.74 2.59
CA GLU A 102 -25.10 0.19 3.63
C GLU A 102 -24.71 0.68 5.03
N GLU A 103 -23.42 0.69 5.38
CA GLU A 103 -22.92 1.14 6.68
C GLU A 103 -23.16 2.63 6.94
N VAL A 104 -23.03 3.47 5.91
CA VAL A 104 -23.27 4.93 6.01
C VAL A 104 -24.78 5.25 5.91
N GLY A 105 -25.62 4.27 5.59
CA GLY A 105 -27.06 4.44 5.42
C GLY A 105 -27.43 5.21 4.13
N LEU A 106 -26.53 5.23 3.15
CA LEU A 106 -26.73 5.85 1.85
C LEU A 106 -27.49 4.88 0.92
N THR A 107 -28.79 4.71 1.13
CA THR A 107 -29.63 4.02 0.16
C THR A 107 -30.07 4.99 -0.94
N GLY A 108 -29.48 4.89 -2.14
CA GLY A 108 -30.03 5.51 -3.35
C GLY A 108 -29.36 6.80 -3.82
N TRP A 109 -28.06 6.97 -3.63
CA TRP A 109 -27.34 8.07 -4.29
C TRP A 109 -27.17 7.76 -5.79
N THR A 110 -28.18 8.12 -6.58
CA THR A 110 -28.05 8.20 -8.04
C THR A 110 -27.11 9.34 -8.40
N VAL A 111 -25.99 9.01 -9.04
CA VAL A 111 -25.21 9.96 -9.87
C VAL A 111 -25.89 10.08 -11.23
#